data_AF-A0A6A2XVN8-F1
#
_entry.id   AF-A0A6A2XVN8-F1
#
_cell.length_a   1.000
_cell.length_b   1.000
_cell.length_c   1.000
_cell.angle_alpha   90.00
_cell.angle_beta   90.00
_cell.angle_gamma   90.00
#
_symmetry.space_group_name_H-M   'P 1'
#
loop_
_entity.id
_entity.type
_entity.pdbx_description
1 polymer ?
#
loop_
_entity_poly.entity_id
_entity_poly.type
_entity_poly.pdbx_seq_one_letter_code
_entity_poly.pdbx_strand_id
1 'polypeptide(L)'
;MGYVQEARENHVKKKVEEALRSKMKQKALKECDQYTSKYAQCAAGKTISVVWQCRKQAKELNNCLHQFTNDVVLEEMKKEYMLQENQKGTSRV
;
A
#
# COMPACT_ATOMS: atom_id res chain seq x y z
N MET A 1 21.97 4.28 17.93
CA MET A 1 21.81 5.27 16.84
C MET A 1 21.39 4.50 15.59
N GLY A 2 20.26 4.72 14.92
CA GLY A 2 19.22 5.72 15.07
C GLY A 2 18.10 5.47 14.05
N TYR A 3 17.18 4.53 14.33
CA TYR A 3 15.98 4.34 13.51
C TYR A 3 15.07 5.58 13.48
N VAL A 4 15.16 6.41 14.54
CA VAL A 4 14.40 7.65 14.70
C VAL A 4 15.00 8.81 13.88
N GLN A 5 16.29 8.74 13.50
CA GLN A 5 16.94 9.79 12.70
C GLN A 5 16.68 9.59 11.20
N GLU A 6 16.71 8.35 10.68
CA GLU A 6 16.41 8.08 9.26
C GLU A 6 14.94 8.42 8.91
N ALA A 7 14.01 8.25 9.85
CA ALA A 7 12.61 8.68 9.72
C ALA A 7 12.43 10.22 9.69
N ARG A 8 13.41 10.98 10.19
CA ARG A 8 13.36 12.45 10.23
C ARG A 8 13.95 13.08 8.95
N GLU A 9 14.87 12.40 8.28
CA GLU A 9 15.40 12.80 6.97
C GLU A 9 14.46 12.42 5.81
N ASN A 10 13.69 11.33 5.93
CA ASN A 10 12.65 10.96 4.96
C ASN A 10 11.29 11.62 5.21
N HIS A 11 11.25 12.84 5.76
CA HIS A 11 10.00 13.52 6.07
C HIS A 11 9.34 14.13 4.81
N VAL A 12 8.89 13.27 3.91
CA VAL A 12 8.00 13.65 2.81
C VAL A 12 6.75 14.29 3.41
N LYS A 13 6.26 15.37 2.80
CA LYS A 13 5.03 16.04 3.27
C LYS A 13 3.93 14.99 3.47
N LYS A 14 3.16 15.04 4.57
CA LYS A 14 2.11 14.05 4.88
C LYS A 14 1.21 13.74 3.67
N LYS A 15 0.88 14.77 2.88
CA LYS A 15 0.12 14.64 1.62
C LYS A 15 0.78 13.72 0.58
N VAL A 16 2.10 13.77 0.47
CA VAL A 16 2.87 12.94 -0.47
C VAL A 16 2.93 11.50 0.04
N GLU A 17 3.11 11.29 1.35
CA GLU A 17 3.04 9.95 1.94
C GLU A 17 1.65 9.32 1.77
N GLU A 18 0.58 10.08 1.98
CA GLU A 18 -0.79 9.63 1.73
C GLU A 18 -1.03 9.29 0.24
N ALA A 19 -0.49 10.09 -0.68
CA ALA A 19 -0.56 9.83 -2.11
C ALA A 19 0.24 8.56 -2.50
N LEU A 20 1.43 8.37 -1.93
CA LEU A 20 2.25 7.15 -2.10
C LEU A 20 1.52 5.92 -1.55
N ARG A 21 0.94 6.00 -0.34
CA ARG A 21 0.11 4.93 0.23
C ARG A 21 -1.09 4.62 -0.66
N SER A 22 -1.75 5.61 -1.24
CA SER A 22 -2.86 5.42 -2.18
C SER A 22 -2.40 4.68 -3.45
N LYS A 23 -1.29 5.13 -4.04
CA LYS A 23 -0.70 4.49 -5.23
C LYS A 23 -0.28 3.05 -4.97
N MET A 24 0.31 2.80 -3.79
CA MET A 24 0.71 1.48 -3.33
C MET A 24 -0.49 0.55 -3.18
N LYS A 25 -1.57 1.02 -2.55
CA LYS A 25 -2.83 0.28 -2.43
C LYS A 25 -3.43 -0.08 -3.79
N GLN A 26 -3.41 0.85 -4.75
CA GLN A 26 -3.89 0.56 -6.11
C GLN A 26 -3.07 -0.53 -6.79
N LYS A 27 -1.74 -0.52 -6.62
CA LYS A 27 -0.87 -1.59 -7.14
C LYS A 27 -1.17 -2.92 -6.44
N ALA A 28 -1.28 -2.92 -5.12
CA ALA A 28 -1.61 -4.11 -4.33
C ALA A 28 -2.96 -4.72 -4.73
N LEU A 29 -3.98 -3.89 -5.00
CA LEU A 29 -5.29 -4.37 -5.44
C LEU A 29 -5.24 -5.06 -6.81
N LYS A 30 -4.39 -4.58 -7.74
CA LYS A 30 -4.20 -5.23 -9.05
C LYS A 30 -3.50 -6.58 -8.92
N GLU A 31 -2.45 -6.67 -8.10
CA GLU A 31 -1.71 -7.92 -7.90
C GLU A 31 -2.56 -8.96 -7.13
N CYS A 32 -3.36 -8.50 -6.17
CA CYS A 32 -4.23 -9.34 -5.36
C CYS A 32 -5.64 -9.53 -5.95
N ASP A 33 -5.87 -9.20 -7.23
CA ASP A 33 -7.20 -9.22 -7.86
C ASP A 33 -7.88 -10.59 -7.76
N GLN A 34 -7.11 -11.68 -7.89
CA GLN A 34 -7.61 -13.05 -7.72
C GLN A 34 -8.23 -13.31 -6.33
N TYR A 35 -7.65 -12.73 -5.26
CA TYR A 35 -8.15 -12.90 -3.90
C TYR A 35 -9.33 -11.96 -3.64
N THR A 36 -9.28 -10.76 -4.23
CA THR A 36 -10.37 -9.79 -4.20
C THR A 36 -11.62 -10.37 -4.86
N SER A 37 -11.49 -11.02 -6.01
CA SER A 37 -12.60 -11.67 -6.71
C SER A 37 -13.21 -12.80 -5.88
N LYS A 38 -12.39 -13.66 -5.26
CA LYS A 38 -12.89 -14.72 -4.35
C LYS A 38 -13.64 -14.16 -3.14
N TYR A 39 -13.12 -13.08 -2.54
CA TYR A 39 -13.79 -12.40 -1.44
C TYR A 39 -15.10 -11.76 -1.90
N ALA A 40 -15.12 -11.08 -3.05
CA ALA A 40 -16.30 -10.46 -3.63
C ALA A 40 -17.39 -11.49 -3.96
N GLN A 41 -17.03 -12.65 -4.52
CA GLN A 41 -17.96 -13.76 -4.75
C GLN A 41 -18.55 -14.29 -3.44
N CYS A 42 -17.74 -14.39 -2.38
CA CYS A 42 -18.24 -14.80 -1.07
C CYS A 42 -19.18 -13.74 -0.46
N ALA A 43 -18.85 -12.46 -0.64
CA ALA A 43 -19.61 -11.32 -0.14
C ALA A 43 -20.89 -11.03 -0.93
N ALA A 44 -20.96 -11.47 -2.18
CA ALA A 44 -22.16 -11.36 -3.00
C ALA A 44 -23.35 -12.02 -2.29
N GLY A 45 -24.36 -11.19 -1.97
CA GLY A 45 -25.59 -11.63 -1.29
C GLY A 45 -25.50 -11.80 0.23
N LYS A 46 -24.39 -11.40 0.89
CA LYS A 46 -24.26 -11.47 2.36
C LYS A 46 -23.97 -10.09 2.93
N THR A 47 -24.98 -9.46 3.52
CA THR A 47 -24.86 -8.09 4.05
C THR A 47 -24.35 -8.06 5.51
N ILE A 48 -24.75 -9.04 6.32
CA ILE A 48 -24.47 -9.06 7.77
C ILE A 48 -23.54 -10.22 8.16
N SER A 49 -23.69 -11.39 7.52
CA SER A 49 -22.93 -12.60 7.84
C SER A 49 -21.54 -12.66 7.19
N VAL A 50 -21.15 -11.66 6.40
CA VAL A 50 -19.92 -11.69 5.59
C VAL A 50 -18.65 -11.80 6.42
N VAL A 51 -18.63 -11.14 7.58
CA VAL A 51 -17.46 -11.11 8.48
C VAL A 51 -17.14 -12.50 9.05
N TRP A 52 -18.16 -13.36 9.18
CA TRP A 52 -18.04 -14.70 9.74
C TRP A 52 -17.88 -15.74 8.63
N GLN A 53 -18.77 -15.75 7.64
CA GLN A 53 -18.76 -16.73 6.55
C GLN A 53 -17.55 -16.57 5.62
N CYS A 54 -17.13 -15.33 5.35
CA CYS A 54 -16.05 -15.03 4.40
C CYS A 54 -14.73 -14.70 5.09
N ARG A 55 -14.60 -15.03 6.39
CA ARG A 55 -13.41 -14.74 7.20
C ARG A 55 -12.13 -15.36 6.63
N LYS A 56 -12.24 -16.54 6.01
CA LYS A 56 -11.10 -17.24 5.39
C LYS A 56 -10.57 -16.47 4.18
N GLN A 57 -11.45 -16.12 3.25
CA GLN A 57 -11.14 -15.37 2.04
C GLN A 57 -10.63 -13.96 2.39
N ALA A 58 -11.24 -13.32 3.41
CA ALA A 58 -10.77 -12.03 3.92
C ALA A 58 -9.34 -12.12 4.49
N LYS A 59 -8.98 -13.22 5.16
CA LYS A 59 -7.63 -13.43 5.71
C LYS A 59 -6.60 -13.64 4.59
N GLU A 60 -6.94 -14.41 3.56
CA GLU A 60 -6.07 -14.59 2.38
C GLU A 60 -5.84 -13.26 1.64
N LEU A 61 -6.90 -12.50 1.40
CA LEU A 61 -6.80 -11.17 0.79
C LEU A 61 -5.93 -10.23 1.63
N ASN A 62 -6.14 -10.18 2.95
CA ASN A 62 -5.31 -9.37 3.84
C ASN A 62 -3.84 -9.81 3.82
N ASN A 63 -3.56 -11.11 3.78
CA ASN A 63 -2.18 -11.61 3.72
C ASN A 63 -1.49 -11.18 2.42
N CYS A 64 -2.21 -11.22 1.29
CA CYS A 64 -1.70 -10.69 0.03
C CYS A 64 -1.44 -9.17 0.11
N LEU A 65 -2.42 -8.40 0.59
CA LEU A 65 -2.29 -6.94 0.72
C LEU A 65 -1.17 -6.54 1.67
N HIS A 66 -0.93 -7.29 2.75
CA HIS A 66 0.10 -7.01 3.73
C HIS A 66 1.51 -7.09 3.15
N GLN A 67 1.75 -7.95 2.15
CA GLN A 67 3.04 -8.02 1.45
C GLN A 67 3.36 -6.73 0.70
N PHE A 68 2.34 -6.07 0.17
CA PHE A 68 2.49 -4.83 -0.59
C PHE A 68 2.30 -3.56 0.24
N THR A 69 1.78 -3.67 1.47
CA THR A 69 1.49 -2.53 2.35
C THR A 69 2.39 -2.47 3.58
N ASN A 70 3.53 -3.15 3.52
CA ASN A 70 4.54 -3.12 4.57
C ASN A 70 5.28 -1.77 4.60
N ASP A 71 5.63 -1.30 5.79
CA ASP A 71 6.45 -0.09 6.00
C ASP A 71 7.79 -0.15 5.25
N VAL A 72 8.37 -1.34 5.05
CA VAL A 72 9.61 -1.49 4.25
C VAL A 72 9.41 -1.03 2.80
N VAL A 73 8.32 -1.48 2.16
CA VAL A 73 7.99 -1.12 0.77
C VAL A 73 7.65 0.38 0.66
N LEU A 74 7.01 0.92 1.71
CA LEU A 74 6.71 2.35 1.76
C LEU A 74 7.99 3.18 1.83
N GLU A 75 8.96 2.80 2.65
CA GLU A 75 10.24 3.49 2.77
C GLU A 75 11.09 3.39 1.48
N GLU A 76 11.09 2.24 0.81
CA GLU A 76 11.74 2.10 -0.51
C GLU A 76 11.12 3.05 -1.54
N MET A 77 9.79 3.09 -1.62
CA MET A 77 9.11 4.00 -2.56
C MET A 77 9.31 5.49 -2.20
N LYS A 78 9.46 5.83 -0.91
CA LYS A 78 9.84 7.20 -0.50
C LYS A 78 11.24 7.55 -1.01
N LYS A 79 12.21 6.65 -0.86
CA LYS A 79 13.59 6.83 -1.36
C LYS A 79 13.58 7.04 -2.88
N GLU A 80 12.84 6.21 -3.63
CA GLU A 80 12.69 6.36 -5.08
C GLU A 80 12.02 7.68 -5.48
N TYR A 81 11.00 8.12 -4.73
CA TYR A 81 10.32 9.39 -4.99
C TYR A 81 11.25 10.59 -4.81
N MET A 82 12.08 10.59 -3.76
CA MET A 82 13.07 11.64 -3.52
C MET A 82 14.12 11.71 -4.64
N LEU A 83 14.60 10.56 -5.11
CA LEU A 83 15.49 10.46 -6.28
C LEU A 83 14.84 11.04 -7.55
N GLN A 84 13.57 10.70 -7.81
CA GLN A 84 12.83 11.21 -8.96
C GLN A 84 12.51 12.71 -8.87
N GLU A 85 12.19 13.24 -7.69
CA GLU A 85 12.02 14.70 -7.51
C GLU A 85 13.34 15.43 -7.80
N ASN A 86 14.47 14.89 -7.36
CA ASN A 86 15.78 15.51 -7.61
C ASN A 86 16.11 15.55 -9.12
N GLN A 87 15.76 14.51 -9.87
CA GLN A 87 15.93 14.48 -11.33
C GLN A 87 14.96 15.42 -12.07
N LYS A 88 13.70 15.52 -11.61
CA LYS A 88 12.70 16.43 -12.20
C LYS A 88 13.00 17.91 -11.92
N GLY A 89 13.66 18.21 -10.80
CA GLY A 89 14.15 19.55 -10.47
C GLY A 89 15.27 20.02 -11.42
N THR A 90 16.19 19.13 -11.78
CA THR A 90 17.29 19.43 -12.72
C THR A 90 16.82 19.61 -14.17
N SER A 91 15.74 18.96 -14.60
CA SER A 91 15.23 19.05 -15.98
C SER A 91 14.33 20.26 -16.25
N ARG A 92 14.11 21.13 -15.26
CA ARG A 92 13.31 22.37 -15.37
C ARG A 92 14.16 23.65 -15.38
N VAL A 93 15.47 23.54 -15.61
CA VAL A 93 16.38 24.67 -15.86
C VAL A 93 16.63 24.79 -17.35
#